data_AF-A0A7V7NX39-F1
#
_entry.id   AF-A0A7V7NX39-F1
#
_cell.length_a   1.000
_cell.length_b   1.000
_cell.length_c   1.000
_cell.angle_alpha   90.00
_cell.angle_beta   90.00
_cell.angle_gamma   90.00
#
_symmetry.space_group_name_H-M   'P 1'
#
loop_
_entity.id
_entity.type
_entity.pdbx_description
1 polymer ?
#
loop_
_entity_poly.entity_id
_entity_poly.type
_entity_poly.pdbx_seq_one_letter_code
_entity_poly.pdbx_strand_id
1 'polypeptide(L)'
;MTECELTDRKFNKAKWLTMCSKALGFDDWGALQNLSKSFSNNSPSLVFTPTTIDAFAIKLRNTIGDPNIELEHLKQAIISTGTNEEKNLFGVAPDFKLMGPTEYIIEFGADPLYEFPLLKWLWCRRNFDEPEKKILGYYLDEMKHERKGLTRAEIKEKCLDVYAKHGHKITDIVEGLIGLGYVERFDGRSGRSLRVSERGAGYFIRELTGDHNLAWSSWWTKFQSLFQGVPYKSINSDWNRYILSFCMGETPEEAAENCSWDQVYIDSSKLVEKAITAQTSHTHLPTFPNFRAFHFLPRLMLSQDIQNTRSNDINFNFEGPDWCGAPDDHKLKKLWANPRNVGVQSLGHRGWISIIPEAVTEFTVIYRWSSKSRRFRNVEHHMTYVLQPDTNTVENWFYGVNIGNDKKHNNRFFDSEHSFTSLLSLTHGQSLSKEEILELDRVKAGIRYLEITGEKVLIKERRTLTASNQFESVGAFN
;
A
#
# COMPACT_ATOMS: atom_id res chain seq x y z
N MET A 1 -17.56 -26.52 -43.62
CA MET A 1 -17.64 -27.63 -42.65
C MET A 1 -16.32 -28.36 -42.69
N THR A 2 -15.48 -28.06 -41.71
CA THR A 2 -14.35 -28.88 -41.29
C THR A 2 -14.47 -28.88 -39.78
N GLU A 3 -15.04 -29.96 -39.24
CA GLU A 3 -15.04 -30.23 -37.81
C GLU A 3 -13.58 -30.34 -37.37
N CYS A 4 -13.10 -29.32 -36.69
CA CYS A 4 -11.90 -29.43 -35.88
C CYS A 4 -12.38 -29.90 -34.51
N GLU A 5 -12.42 -31.22 -34.31
CA GLU A 5 -12.51 -31.80 -32.97
C GLU A 5 -11.32 -31.28 -32.16
N LEU A 6 -11.57 -30.29 -31.31
CA LEU A 6 -10.71 -29.99 -30.17
C LEU A 6 -10.81 -31.20 -29.24
N THR A 7 -9.94 -32.18 -29.44
CA THR A 7 -9.76 -33.28 -28.49
C THR A 7 -9.38 -32.67 -27.14
N ASP A 8 -10.32 -32.68 -26.21
CA ASP A 8 -10.14 -32.42 -24.79
C ASP A 8 -8.96 -33.24 -24.26
N ARG A 9 -7.77 -32.65 -24.24
CA ARG A 9 -6.68 -33.15 -23.40
C ARG A 9 -6.98 -32.69 -21.98
N LYS A 10 -7.95 -33.34 -21.34
CA LYS A 10 -8.15 -33.29 -19.88
C LYS A 10 -6.79 -33.54 -19.23
N PHE A 11 -6.20 -32.51 -18.64
CA PHE A 11 -5.00 -32.68 -17.83
C PHE A 11 -5.41 -33.51 -16.62
N ASN A 12 -5.07 -34.80 -16.64
CA ASN A 12 -5.33 -35.66 -15.50
C ASN A 12 -4.49 -35.20 -14.29
N LYS A 13 -4.95 -35.52 -13.08
CA LYS A 13 -4.30 -35.18 -11.81
C LYS A 13 -2.79 -35.48 -11.82
N ALA A 14 -2.38 -36.59 -12.45
CA ALA A 14 -0.98 -36.97 -12.58
C ALA A 14 -0.16 -35.93 -13.36
N LYS A 15 -0.69 -35.42 -14.48
CA LYS A 15 0.00 -34.42 -15.31
C LYS A 15 0.12 -33.06 -14.62
N TRP A 16 -0.86 -32.67 -13.82
CA TRP A 16 -0.81 -31.46 -12.99
C TRP A 16 0.25 -31.56 -11.89
N LEU A 17 0.27 -32.67 -11.15
CA LEU A 17 1.27 -32.91 -10.10
C LEU A 17 2.70 -33.01 -10.64
N THR A 18 2.88 -33.55 -11.85
CA THR A 18 4.17 -33.56 -12.55
C THR A 18 4.62 -32.13 -12.92
N MET A 19 3.72 -31.23 -13.31
CA MET A 19 4.07 -29.83 -13.57
C MET A 19 4.51 -29.10 -12.29
N CYS A 20 3.81 -29.32 -11.17
CA CYS A 20 4.20 -28.78 -9.87
C CYS A 20 5.58 -29.29 -9.41
N SER A 21 5.88 -30.57 -9.65
CA SER A 21 7.17 -31.16 -9.27
C SER A 21 8.33 -30.61 -10.11
N LYS A 22 8.09 -30.41 -11.40
CA LYS A 22 9.06 -29.79 -12.32
C LYS A 22 9.36 -28.34 -11.96
N ALA A 23 8.36 -27.58 -11.52
CA ALA A 23 8.56 -26.23 -11.00
C ALA A 23 9.43 -26.18 -9.74
N LEU A 24 9.49 -27.28 -8.97
CA LEU A 24 10.35 -27.45 -7.81
C LEU A 24 11.72 -28.09 -8.13
N GLY A 25 12.04 -28.30 -9.41
CA GLY A 25 13.31 -28.87 -9.86
C GLY A 25 13.37 -30.41 -9.88
N PHE A 26 12.23 -31.09 -9.79
CA PHE A 26 12.14 -32.56 -9.84
C PHE A 26 11.52 -33.06 -11.14
N ASP A 27 11.96 -34.23 -11.61
CA ASP A 27 11.55 -34.76 -12.93
C ASP A 27 10.04 -35.02 -13.04
N ASP A 28 9.41 -35.52 -11.97
CA ASP A 28 7.96 -35.67 -11.84
C ASP A 28 7.50 -35.83 -10.38
N TRP A 29 6.18 -36.00 -10.19
CA TRP A 29 5.58 -36.20 -8.86
C TRP A 29 5.98 -37.51 -8.19
N GLY A 30 6.30 -38.54 -8.98
CA GLY A 30 6.81 -39.81 -8.46
C GLY A 30 8.20 -39.64 -7.88
N ALA A 31 9.07 -38.85 -8.51
CA ALA A 31 10.41 -38.52 -8.01
C ALA A 31 10.34 -37.74 -6.69
N LEU A 32 9.47 -36.73 -6.61
CA LEU A 32 9.22 -35.98 -5.37
C LEU A 32 8.66 -36.88 -4.25
N GLN A 33 7.69 -37.75 -4.56
CA GLN A 33 7.15 -38.71 -3.61
C GLN A 33 8.20 -39.72 -3.13
N ASN A 34 9.04 -40.24 -4.03
CA ASN A 34 10.08 -41.20 -3.65
C ASN A 34 11.19 -40.55 -2.81
N LEU A 35 11.52 -39.28 -3.08
CA LEU A 35 12.40 -38.50 -2.23
C LEU A 35 11.80 -38.34 -0.82
N SER A 36 10.51 -37.98 -0.73
CA SER A 36 9.80 -37.86 0.56
C SER A 36 9.77 -39.17 1.37
N LYS A 37 9.72 -40.32 0.69
CA LYS A 37 9.82 -41.65 1.31
C LYS A 37 11.26 -41.98 1.75
N SER A 38 12.28 -41.45 1.09
CA SER A 38 13.67 -41.66 1.51
C SER A 38 14.04 -40.90 2.80
N PHE A 39 13.27 -39.86 3.15
CA PHE A 39 13.36 -39.19 4.45
C PHE A 39 12.64 -39.94 5.59
N SER A 40 11.83 -40.96 5.27
CA SER A 40 10.97 -41.63 6.26
C SER A 40 11.64 -42.73 7.07
N ASN A 41 12.97 -42.82 7.07
CA ASN A 41 13.66 -43.84 7.87
C ASN A 41 13.99 -43.42 9.30
N ASN A 42 13.68 -42.20 9.75
CA ASN A 42 13.72 -41.87 11.18
C ASN A 42 12.76 -40.71 11.53
N SER A 43 11.63 -41.05 12.16
CA SER A 43 10.62 -40.18 12.80
C SER A 43 9.80 -39.23 11.91
N PRO A 44 8.50 -38.99 12.25
CA PRO A 44 7.58 -38.19 11.44
C PRO A 44 7.91 -36.71 11.62
N SER A 45 8.76 -36.15 10.77
CA SER A 45 8.92 -34.70 10.69
C SER A 45 7.66 -34.11 10.06
N LEU A 46 6.74 -33.64 10.90
CA LEU A 46 5.60 -32.83 10.46
C LEU A 46 6.16 -31.60 9.72
N VAL A 47 5.91 -31.52 8.43
CA VAL A 47 6.41 -30.45 7.54
C VAL A 47 5.45 -29.27 7.60
N PHE A 48 4.15 -29.56 7.63
CA PHE A 48 3.09 -28.57 7.70
C PHE A 48 2.52 -28.49 9.12
N THR A 49 2.81 -27.38 9.78
CA THR A 49 2.34 -27.06 11.13
C THR A 49 1.75 -25.65 11.15
N PRO A 50 0.98 -25.26 12.18
CA PRO A 50 0.45 -23.91 12.29
C PRO A 50 1.52 -22.80 12.22
N THR A 51 2.78 -23.10 12.58
CA THR A 51 3.88 -22.14 12.51
C THR A 51 4.58 -22.10 11.14
N THR A 52 4.48 -23.16 10.32
CA THR A 52 5.19 -23.26 9.04
C THR A 52 4.30 -23.02 7.82
N ILE A 53 3.00 -23.24 7.93
CA ILE A 53 2.06 -23.22 6.79
C ILE A 53 2.00 -21.87 6.08
N ASP A 54 2.08 -20.76 6.83
CA ASP A 54 2.02 -19.40 6.28
C ASP A 54 3.24 -19.08 5.43
N ALA A 55 4.43 -19.41 5.92
CA ALA A 55 5.67 -19.21 5.19
C ALA A 55 5.69 -20.04 3.88
N PHE A 56 5.17 -21.26 3.92
CA PHE A 56 5.01 -22.10 2.73
C PHE A 56 4.00 -21.51 1.74
N ALA A 57 2.82 -21.09 2.19
CA ALA A 57 1.80 -20.49 1.33
C ALA A 57 2.28 -19.19 0.69
N ILE A 58 2.98 -18.33 1.43
CA ILE A 58 3.57 -17.08 0.92
C ILE A 58 4.64 -17.38 -0.13
N LYS A 59 5.56 -18.31 0.16
CA LYS A 59 6.62 -18.66 -0.77
C LYS A 59 6.06 -19.30 -2.05
N LEU A 60 5.03 -20.13 -1.93
CA LEU A 60 4.33 -20.74 -3.05
C LEU A 60 3.62 -19.68 -3.90
N ARG A 61 2.88 -18.76 -3.29
CA ARG A 61 2.25 -17.62 -3.98
C ARG A 61 3.27 -16.78 -4.75
N ASN A 62 4.38 -16.43 -4.10
CA ASN A 62 5.46 -15.65 -4.71
C ASN A 62 6.14 -16.39 -5.87
N THR A 63 6.21 -17.72 -5.80
CA THR A 63 6.78 -18.56 -6.87
C THR A 63 5.80 -18.73 -8.04
N ILE A 64 4.50 -18.84 -7.75
CA ILE A 64 3.44 -18.86 -8.77
C ILE A 64 3.35 -17.51 -9.49
N GLY A 65 3.65 -16.41 -8.79
CA GLY A 65 3.67 -15.07 -9.35
C GLY A 65 2.31 -14.39 -9.41
N ASP A 66 1.24 -15.03 -8.92
CA ASP A 66 -0.11 -14.46 -8.88
C ASP A 66 -0.45 -13.94 -7.46
N PRO A 67 -0.50 -12.62 -7.25
CA PRO A 67 -0.81 -12.02 -5.95
C PRO A 67 -2.29 -12.15 -5.57
N ASN A 68 -3.19 -12.47 -6.52
CA ASN A 68 -4.63 -12.59 -6.27
C ASN A 68 -5.01 -13.93 -5.63
N ILE A 69 -4.08 -14.88 -5.58
CA ILE A 69 -4.33 -16.14 -4.89
C ILE A 69 -4.44 -15.86 -3.39
N GLU A 70 -5.64 -16.06 -2.85
CA GLU A 70 -5.89 -15.94 -1.43
C GLU A 70 -5.05 -16.95 -0.66
N LEU A 71 -4.30 -16.44 0.33
CA LEU A 71 -3.40 -17.26 1.14
C LEU A 71 -4.14 -18.39 1.84
N GLU A 72 -5.37 -18.16 2.31
CA GLU A 72 -6.17 -19.20 2.96
C GLU A 72 -6.54 -20.35 2.00
N HIS A 73 -6.84 -20.05 0.74
CA HIS A 73 -7.08 -21.10 -0.26
C HIS A 73 -5.82 -21.92 -0.55
N LEU A 74 -4.63 -21.27 -0.58
CA LEU A 74 -3.36 -21.98 -0.69
C LEU A 74 -3.06 -22.84 0.52
N LYS A 75 -3.30 -22.34 1.74
CA LYS A 75 -3.14 -23.11 2.98
C LYS A 75 -4.04 -24.34 2.95
N GLN A 76 -5.31 -24.19 2.61
CA GLN A 76 -6.23 -25.32 2.46
C GLN A 76 -5.77 -26.31 1.39
N ALA A 77 -5.21 -25.83 0.28
CA ALA A 77 -4.63 -26.70 -0.74
C ALA A 77 -3.44 -27.50 -0.22
N ILE A 78 -2.53 -26.86 0.52
CA ILE A 78 -1.39 -27.53 1.14
C ILE A 78 -1.89 -28.57 2.17
N ILE A 79 -2.78 -28.18 3.07
CA ILE A 79 -3.38 -29.05 4.11
C ILE A 79 -4.07 -30.27 3.48
N SER A 80 -4.74 -30.10 2.34
CA SER A 80 -5.40 -31.22 1.63
C SER A 80 -4.43 -32.31 1.18
N THR A 81 -3.14 -31.98 1.03
CA THR A 81 -2.06 -32.89 0.63
C THR A 81 -1.22 -33.41 1.80
N GLY A 82 -1.40 -32.85 3.01
CA GLY A 82 -0.68 -33.25 4.22
C GLY A 82 -1.04 -34.65 4.73
N THR A 83 -0.21 -35.19 5.61
CA THR A 83 -0.46 -36.49 6.28
C THR A 83 -1.68 -36.40 7.20
N ASN A 84 -2.16 -37.54 7.69
CA ASN A 84 -3.27 -37.56 8.65
C ASN A 84 -2.92 -36.80 9.93
N GLU A 85 -1.67 -36.89 10.36
CA GLU A 85 -1.15 -36.19 11.55
C GLU A 85 -1.10 -34.68 11.32
N GLU A 86 -0.64 -34.23 10.15
CA GLU A 86 -0.64 -32.80 9.78
C GLU A 86 -2.05 -32.26 9.65
N LYS A 87 -2.96 -32.98 8.97
CA LYS A 87 -4.38 -32.63 8.87
C LYS A 87 -5.05 -32.47 10.24
N ASN A 88 -4.72 -33.36 11.17
CA ASN A 88 -5.23 -33.30 12.53
C ASN A 88 -4.75 -32.05 13.29
N LEU A 89 -3.52 -31.56 13.03
CA LEU A 89 -3.04 -30.29 13.61
C LEU A 89 -3.88 -29.08 13.20
N PHE A 90 -4.51 -29.15 12.02
CA PHE A 90 -5.39 -28.10 11.50
C PHE A 90 -6.88 -28.37 11.77
N GLY A 91 -7.20 -29.41 12.53
CA GLY A 91 -8.60 -29.76 12.87
C GLY A 91 -9.44 -30.21 11.69
N VAL A 92 -8.82 -30.67 10.59
CA VAL A 92 -9.54 -31.18 9.41
C VAL A 92 -9.57 -32.71 9.40
N ALA A 93 -10.61 -33.28 8.80
CA ALA A 93 -10.77 -34.72 8.72
C ALA A 93 -9.62 -35.38 7.90
N PRO A 94 -9.24 -36.63 8.17
CA PRO A 94 -8.20 -37.35 7.41
C PRO A 94 -8.47 -37.41 5.90
N ASP A 95 -9.75 -37.51 5.53
CA ASP A 95 -10.24 -37.54 4.16
C ASP A 95 -10.49 -36.16 3.54
N PHE A 96 -10.16 -35.07 4.26
CA PHE A 96 -10.28 -33.71 3.76
C PHE A 96 -9.61 -33.56 2.39
N LYS A 97 -10.41 -33.09 1.44
CA LYS A 97 -10.02 -32.78 0.07
C LYS A 97 -10.68 -31.47 -0.32
N LEU A 98 -9.97 -30.64 -1.07
CA LEU A 98 -10.60 -29.53 -1.77
C LEU A 98 -11.60 -30.09 -2.78
N MET A 99 -12.86 -29.72 -2.61
CA MET A 99 -13.85 -29.90 -3.66
C MET A 99 -13.66 -28.77 -4.67
N GLY A 100 -13.63 -29.13 -5.95
CA GLY A 100 -13.64 -28.13 -7.01
C GLY A 100 -14.93 -27.31 -6.95
N PRO A 101 -14.96 -26.13 -7.60
CA PRO A 101 -16.17 -25.33 -7.67
C PRO A 101 -17.31 -26.17 -8.25
N THR A 102 -18.49 -26.11 -7.61
CA THR A 102 -19.70 -26.82 -8.06
C THR A 102 -20.33 -26.18 -9.30
N GLU A 103 -19.92 -24.96 -9.62
CA GLU A 103 -20.41 -24.18 -10.75
C GLU A 103 -19.27 -23.36 -11.34
N TYR A 104 -19.24 -23.28 -12.67
CA TYR A 104 -18.37 -22.35 -13.41
C TYR A 104 -19.27 -21.29 -14.05
N ILE A 105 -19.16 -20.05 -13.57
CA ILE A 105 -19.80 -18.91 -14.23
C ILE A 105 -18.81 -18.42 -15.30
N ILE A 106 -19.15 -18.60 -16.57
CA ILE A 106 -18.42 -17.98 -17.68
C ILE A 106 -18.99 -16.58 -17.85
N GLU A 107 -18.28 -15.60 -17.31
CA GLU A 107 -18.59 -14.19 -17.52
C GLU A 107 -17.89 -13.72 -18.79
N PHE A 108 -18.68 -13.48 -19.84
CA PHE A 108 -18.20 -12.75 -21.01
C PHE A 108 -18.05 -11.29 -20.60
N GLY A 109 -16.81 -10.82 -20.56
CA GLY A 109 -16.47 -9.46 -20.18
C GLY A 109 -16.87 -8.42 -21.23
N ALA A 110 -16.32 -7.21 -21.10
CA ALA A 110 -16.52 -6.15 -22.08
C ALA A 110 -16.01 -6.59 -23.47
N ASP A 111 -16.76 -6.26 -24.52
CA ASP A 111 -16.32 -6.48 -25.91
C ASP A 111 -14.92 -5.89 -26.12
N PRO A 112 -13.93 -6.69 -26.56
CA PRO A 112 -12.54 -6.27 -26.64
C PRO A 112 -12.30 -5.20 -27.72
N LEU A 113 -13.20 -5.06 -28.70
CA LEU A 113 -13.01 -4.17 -29.84
C LEU A 113 -13.52 -2.75 -29.59
N TYR A 114 -14.64 -2.60 -28.88
CA TYR A 114 -15.32 -1.31 -28.72
C TYR A 114 -15.61 -0.93 -27.27
N GLU A 115 -16.05 -1.89 -26.44
CA GLU A 115 -16.39 -1.62 -25.04
C GLU A 115 -15.13 -1.49 -24.16
N PHE A 116 -14.15 -2.40 -24.32
CA PHE A 116 -12.92 -2.36 -23.55
C PHE A 116 -12.08 -1.09 -23.82
N PRO A 117 -11.90 -0.62 -25.07
CA PRO A 117 -11.23 0.66 -25.34
C PRO A 117 -11.93 1.86 -24.70
N LEU A 118 -13.27 1.88 -24.71
CA LEU A 118 -14.03 2.94 -24.03
C LEU A 118 -13.85 2.86 -22.50
N LEU A 119 -13.90 1.65 -21.93
CA LEU A 119 -13.66 1.44 -20.50
C LEU A 119 -12.26 1.91 -20.09
N LYS A 120 -11.23 1.57 -20.89
CA LYS A 120 -9.84 2.07 -20.72
C LYS A 120 -9.81 3.59 -20.76
N TRP A 121 -10.46 4.20 -21.75
CA TRP A 121 -10.48 5.65 -21.91
C TRP A 121 -11.13 6.37 -20.72
N LEU A 122 -12.26 5.84 -20.24
CA LEU A 122 -12.98 6.34 -19.06
C LEU A 122 -12.13 6.16 -17.79
N TRP A 123 -11.43 5.03 -17.65
CA TRP A 123 -10.54 4.78 -16.52
C TRP A 123 -9.40 5.79 -16.42
N CYS A 124 -8.72 6.05 -17.54
CA CYS A 124 -7.66 7.06 -17.59
C CYS A 124 -8.16 8.48 -17.24
N ARG A 125 -9.46 8.72 -17.39
CA ARG A 125 -10.12 10.02 -17.17
C ARG A 125 -11.16 9.98 -16.05
N ARG A 126 -11.01 9.06 -15.08
CA ARG A 126 -11.96 8.79 -13.99
C ARG A 126 -12.34 9.98 -13.09
N ASN A 127 -11.63 11.11 -13.23
CA ASN A 127 -11.88 12.35 -12.48
C ASN A 127 -12.70 13.39 -13.27
N PHE A 128 -13.26 13.05 -14.43
CA PHE A 128 -14.12 13.97 -15.19
C PHE A 128 -15.50 14.12 -14.55
N ASP A 129 -15.76 15.30 -13.99
CA ASP A 129 -17.08 15.73 -13.51
C ASP A 129 -17.79 16.59 -14.57
N GLU A 130 -18.00 15.99 -15.75
CA GLU A 130 -18.64 16.61 -16.91
C GLU A 130 -19.92 15.85 -17.30
N PRO A 131 -20.92 16.51 -17.91
CA PRO A 131 -22.12 15.83 -18.36
C PRO A 131 -21.82 14.68 -19.33
N GLU A 132 -22.58 13.59 -19.25
CA GLU A 132 -22.44 12.39 -20.10
C GLU A 132 -22.22 12.74 -21.58
N LYS A 133 -23.04 13.65 -22.13
CA LYS A 133 -22.93 14.10 -23.53
C LYS A 133 -21.55 14.67 -23.89
N LYS A 134 -20.92 15.42 -22.97
CA LYS A 134 -19.58 15.97 -23.20
C LYS A 134 -18.51 14.88 -23.10
N ILE A 135 -18.61 14.00 -22.11
CA ILE A 135 -17.70 12.86 -21.95
C ILE A 135 -17.65 12.03 -23.23
N LEU A 136 -18.83 11.66 -23.77
CA LEU A 136 -18.92 10.91 -25.02
C LEU A 136 -18.44 11.74 -26.22
N GLY A 137 -18.66 13.05 -26.21
CA GLY A 137 -18.12 13.97 -27.21
C GLY A 137 -16.59 13.95 -27.26
N TYR A 138 -15.92 14.00 -26.10
CA TYR A 138 -14.47 13.93 -26.01
C TYR A 138 -13.91 12.61 -26.55
N TYR A 139 -14.52 11.49 -26.20
CA TYR A 139 -14.12 10.20 -26.75
C TYR A 139 -14.27 10.13 -28.27
N LEU A 140 -15.39 10.62 -28.80
CA LEU A 140 -15.61 10.68 -30.25
C LEU A 140 -14.59 11.58 -30.98
N ASP A 141 -14.19 12.69 -30.36
CA ASP A 141 -13.19 13.58 -30.94
C ASP A 141 -11.78 12.97 -30.92
N GLU A 142 -11.45 12.17 -29.89
CA GLU A 142 -10.22 11.38 -29.84
C GLU A 142 -10.18 10.32 -30.95
N MET A 143 -11.28 9.58 -31.13
CA MET A 143 -11.41 8.63 -32.24
C MET A 143 -11.26 9.32 -33.60
N LYS A 144 -11.83 10.52 -33.79
CA LYS A 144 -11.62 11.31 -35.03
C LYS A 144 -10.16 11.73 -35.22
N HIS A 145 -9.48 12.06 -34.14
CA HIS A 145 -8.08 12.45 -34.18
C HIS A 145 -7.20 11.26 -34.61
N GLU A 146 -7.40 10.09 -34.00
CA GLU A 146 -6.64 8.87 -34.30
C GLU A 146 -6.87 8.34 -35.72
N ARG A 147 -8.03 8.62 -36.32
CA ARG A 147 -8.32 8.27 -37.72
C ARG A 147 -7.54 9.09 -38.75
N LYS A 148 -6.95 10.24 -38.37
CA LYS A 148 -6.33 11.15 -39.34
C LYS A 148 -5.18 10.44 -40.07
N GLY A 149 -5.23 10.45 -41.39
CA GLY A 149 -4.21 9.82 -42.24
C GLY A 149 -4.35 8.31 -42.42
N LEU A 150 -5.36 7.67 -41.82
CA LEU A 150 -5.63 6.24 -41.99
C LEU A 150 -6.62 5.97 -43.11
N THR A 151 -6.42 4.86 -43.81
CA THR A 151 -7.37 4.31 -44.79
C THR A 151 -8.61 3.73 -44.09
N ARG A 152 -9.69 3.52 -44.85
CA ARG A 152 -10.91 2.89 -44.31
C ARG A 152 -10.66 1.48 -43.76
N ALA A 153 -9.74 0.74 -44.36
CA ALA A 153 -9.37 -0.60 -43.90
C ALA A 153 -8.65 -0.51 -42.55
N GLU A 154 -7.66 0.37 -42.42
CA GLU A 154 -6.92 0.57 -41.17
C GLU A 154 -7.80 1.12 -40.04
N ILE A 155 -8.77 1.99 -40.35
CA ILE A 155 -9.74 2.49 -39.36
C ILE A 155 -10.57 1.35 -38.80
N LYS A 156 -11.03 0.43 -39.65
CA LYS A 156 -11.83 -0.72 -39.24
C LYS A 156 -10.98 -1.76 -38.50
N GLU A 157 -9.76 -2.02 -38.99
CA GLU A 157 -8.81 -2.93 -38.35
C GLU A 157 -8.46 -2.48 -36.92
N LYS A 158 -8.26 -1.16 -36.73
CA LYS A 158 -8.01 -0.57 -35.42
C LYS A 158 -9.28 -0.31 -34.59
N CYS A 159 -10.44 -0.73 -35.08
CA CYS A 159 -11.75 -0.53 -34.41
C CYS A 159 -12.05 0.93 -34.06
N LEU A 160 -11.49 1.86 -34.84
CA LEU A 160 -11.67 3.29 -34.63
C LEU A 160 -13.01 3.77 -35.18
N ASP A 161 -13.84 2.94 -35.80
CA ASP A 161 -15.09 3.29 -36.50
C ASP A 161 -16.31 3.49 -35.57
N VAL A 162 -16.11 4.23 -34.48
CA VAL A 162 -17.17 4.63 -33.52
C VAL A 162 -17.86 5.92 -33.96
N TYR A 163 -19.18 6.00 -33.91
CA TYR A 163 -19.91 7.21 -34.34
C TYR A 163 -20.99 7.63 -33.35
N ALA A 164 -21.46 8.87 -33.51
CA ALA A 164 -22.56 9.39 -32.71
C ALA A 164 -23.94 8.84 -33.11
N LYS A 165 -24.15 8.50 -34.39
CA LYS A 165 -25.50 8.25 -34.94
C LYS A 165 -25.67 7.02 -35.83
N HIS A 166 -24.60 6.47 -36.41
CA HIS A 166 -24.66 5.41 -37.44
C HIS A 166 -23.52 4.39 -37.26
N GLY A 167 -23.61 3.17 -37.75
CA GLY A 167 -22.57 2.15 -37.50
C GLY A 167 -22.47 1.77 -36.02
N HIS A 168 -21.25 1.58 -35.50
CA HIS A 168 -20.99 1.33 -34.07
C HIS A 168 -21.24 2.61 -33.25
N LYS A 169 -22.43 2.72 -32.65
CA LYS A 169 -22.82 3.93 -31.93
C LYS A 169 -22.19 3.95 -30.55
N ILE A 170 -21.61 5.09 -30.16
CA ILE A 170 -21.06 5.28 -28.82
C ILE A 170 -22.11 5.07 -27.71
N THR A 171 -23.37 5.40 -27.98
CA THR A 171 -24.47 5.16 -27.04
C THR A 171 -24.66 3.68 -26.76
N ASP A 172 -24.60 2.84 -27.79
CA ASP A 172 -24.87 1.40 -27.65
C ASP A 172 -23.72 0.72 -26.89
N ILE A 173 -22.48 1.17 -27.14
CA ILE A 173 -21.27 0.72 -26.42
C ILE A 173 -21.34 1.11 -24.92
N VAL A 174 -21.77 2.34 -24.62
CA VAL A 174 -21.92 2.81 -23.22
C VAL A 174 -23.01 2.03 -22.50
N GLU A 175 -24.16 1.82 -23.13
CA GLU A 175 -25.24 1.02 -22.51
C GLU A 175 -24.82 -0.44 -22.29
N GLY A 176 -24.00 -1.01 -23.19
CA GLY A 176 -23.39 -2.33 -22.99
C GLY A 176 -22.55 -2.39 -21.70
N LEU A 177 -21.63 -1.44 -21.52
CA LEU A 177 -20.82 -1.32 -20.30
C LEU A 177 -21.65 -1.08 -19.04
N ILE A 178 -22.76 -0.33 -19.14
CA ILE A 178 -23.69 -0.11 -18.02
C ILE A 178 -24.47 -1.39 -17.70
N GLY A 179 -24.93 -2.12 -18.72
CA GLY A 179 -25.62 -3.40 -18.56
C GLY A 179 -24.76 -4.47 -17.90
N LEU A 180 -23.45 -4.47 -18.18
CA LEU A 180 -22.45 -5.31 -17.51
C LEU A 180 -22.06 -4.81 -16.11
N GLY A 181 -22.53 -3.63 -15.71
CA GLY A 181 -22.22 -3.01 -14.43
C GLY A 181 -20.80 -2.49 -14.30
N TYR A 182 -20.07 -2.27 -15.41
CA TYR A 182 -18.71 -1.73 -15.41
C TYR A 182 -18.67 -0.20 -15.41
N VAL A 183 -19.71 0.44 -15.95
CA VAL A 183 -19.89 1.88 -15.92
C VAL A 183 -21.22 2.17 -15.24
N GLU A 184 -21.30 3.28 -14.51
CA GLU A 184 -22.54 3.73 -13.90
C GLU A 184 -22.77 5.23 -14.13
N ARG A 185 -24.05 5.59 -14.15
CA ARG A 185 -24.49 6.98 -14.21
C ARG A 185 -24.59 7.52 -12.79
N PHE A 186 -24.07 8.72 -12.59
CA PHE A 186 -24.15 9.40 -11.30
C PHE A 186 -24.48 10.88 -11.49
N ASP A 187 -25.09 11.49 -10.49
CA ASP A 187 -25.33 12.93 -10.49
C ASP A 187 -24.07 13.65 -9.98
N GLY A 188 -23.28 14.18 -10.92
CA GLY A 188 -22.10 15.00 -10.66
C GLY A 188 -22.46 16.47 -10.40
N ARG A 189 -21.46 17.31 -10.10
CA ARG A 189 -21.70 18.74 -9.83
C ARG A 189 -22.21 19.47 -11.07
N SER A 190 -21.83 18.99 -12.24
CA SER A 190 -22.20 19.55 -13.54
C SER A 190 -23.46 18.92 -14.15
N GLY A 191 -24.11 17.99 -13.43
CA GLY A 191 -25.25 17.19 -13.91
C GLY A 191 -24.91 15.70 -14.06
N ARG A 192 -25.79 14.93 -14.69
CA ARG A 192 -25.62 13.48 -14.87
C ARG A 192 -24.37 13.18 -15.70
N SER A 193 -23.46 12.41 -15.09
CA SER A 193 -22.15 12.04 -15.61
C SER A 193 -21.98 10.51 -15.63
N LEU A 194 -20.87 10.04 -16.19
CA LEU A 194 -20.47 8.64 -16.24
C LEU A 194 -19.21 8.44 -15.40
N ARG A 195 -19.18 7.36 -14.61
CA ARG A 195 -17.97 6.90 -13.93
C ARG A 195 -17.80 5.40 -14.08
N VAL A 196 -16.56 4.94 -14.02
CA VAL A 196 -16.25 3.52 -13.90
C VAL A 196 -16.69 3.06 -12.50
N SER A 197 -17.46 1.98 -12.42
CA SER A 197 -17.90 1.38 -11.16
C SER A 197 -16.75 0.64 -10.48
N GLU A 198 -16.93 0.24 -9.22
CA GLU A 198 -15.94 -0.63 -8.54
C GLU A 198 -15.74 -1.97 -9.26
N ARG A 199 -16.83 -2.55 -9.78
CA ARG A 199 -16.76 -3.77 -10.60
C ARG A 199 -15.98 -3.53 -11.89
N GLY A 200 -16.24 -2.44 -12.60
CA GLY A 200 -15.54 -2.06 -13.82
C GLY A 200 -14.07 -1.79 -13.59
N ALA A 201 -13.73 -1.16 -12.47
CA ALA A 201 -12.36 -0.95 -12.02
C ALA A 201 -11.63 -2.28 -11.81
N GLY A 202 -12.24 -3.19 -11.05
CA GLY A 202 -11.68 -4.52 -10.78
C GLY A 202 -11.51 -5.35 -12.06
N TYR A 203 -12.52 -5.34 -12.94
CA TYR A 203 -12.46 -5.99 -14.26
C TYR A 203 -11.32 -5.41 -15.10
N PHE A 204 -11.26 -4.08 -15.26
CA PHE A 204 -10.24 -3.41 -16.05
C PHE A 204 -8.82 -3.71 -15.55
N ILE A 205 -8.60 -3.61 -14.24
CA ILE A 205 -7.30 -3.91 -13.63
C ILE A 205 -6.94 -5.37 -13.91
N ARG A 206 -7.86 -6.32 -13.71
CA ARG A 206 -7.60 -7.75 -13.96
C ARG A 206 -7.26 -8.03 -15.42
N GLU A 207 -8.00 -7.49 -16.38
CA GLU A 207 -7.72 -7.69 -17.81
C GLU A 207 -6.39 -7.05 -18.24
N LEU A 208 -6.04 -5.91 -17.63
CA LEU A 208 -4.80 -5.21 -17.96
C LEU A 208 -3.58 -5.84 -17.29
N THR A 209 -3.69 -6.23 -16.02
CA THR A 209 -2.57 -6.65 -15.16
C THR A 209 -2.49 -8.16 -14.93
N GLY A 210 -3.48 -8.92 -15.42
CA GLY A 210 -3.50 -10.37 -15.31
C GLY A 210 -2.42 -11.05 -16.14
N ASP A 211 -2.20 -12.33 -15.85
CA ASP A 211 -1.13 -13.19 -16.38
C ASP A 211 -1.11 -13.34 -17.92
N HIS A 212 -2.15 -12.85 -18.61
CA HIS A 212 -2.29 -12.94 -20.06
C HIS A 212 -1.86 -11.67 -20.82
N ASN A 213 -1.68 -10.54 -20.13
CA ASN A 213 -1.24 -9.31 -20.77
C ASN A 213 0.29 -9.22 -20.81
N LEU A 214 0.88 -9.80 -21.86
CA LEU A 214 2.33 -9.82 -22.08
C LEU A 214 2.95 -8.41 -22.18
N ALA A 215 2.21 -7.46 -22.76
CA ALA A 215 2.69 -6.08 -22.92
C ALA A 215 2.82 -5.38 -21.56
N TRP A 216 1.79 -5.48 -20.72
CA TRP A 216 1.84 -4.99 -19.35
C TRP A 216 2.93 -5.71 -18.55
N SER A 217 2.98 -7.04 -18.59
CA SER A 217 3.96 -7.84 -17.83
C SER A 217 5.40 -7.47 -18.19
N SER A 218 5.69 -7.30 -19.48
CA SER A 218 7.00 -6.85 -19.97
C SER A 218 7.31 -5.42 -19.53
N TRP A 219 6.33 -4.52 -19.63
CA TRP A 219 6.47 -3.12 -19.21
C TRP A 219 6.76 -3.03 -17.72
N TRP A 220 5.98 -3.75 -16.90
CA TRP A 220 6.08 -3.78 -15.46
C TRP A 220 7.40 -4.36 -14.99
N THR A 221 7.83 -5.50 -15.54
CA THR A 221 9.11 -6.12 -15.20
C THR A 221 10.27 -5.15 -15.44
N LYS A 222 10.27 -4.45 -16.58
CA LYS A 222 11.29 -3.46 -16.90
C LYS A 222 11.22 -2.27 -15.95
N PHE A 223 10.02 -1.74 -15.68
CA PHE A 223 9.81 -0.66 -14.71
C PHE A 223 10.34 -1.03 -13.32
N GLN A 224 10.03 -2.23 -12.82
CA GLN A 224 10.53 -2.72 -11.54
C GLN A 224 12.05 -2.82 -11.50
N SER A 225 12.68 -3.29 -12.58
CA SER A 225 14.14 -3.43 -12.66
C SER A 225 14.89 -2.09 -12.49
N LEU A 226 14.28 -0.98 -12.91
CA LEU A 226 14.85 0.36 -12.76
C LEU A 226 14.97 0.78 -11.28
N PHE A 227 14.24 0.12 -10.37
CA PHE A 227 14.25 0.42 -8.94
C PHE A 227 14.96 -0.63 -8.08
N GLN A 228 15.35 -1.78 -8.65
CA GLN A 228 16.10 -2.81 -7.93
C GLN A 228 17.45 -2.31 -7.39
N GLY A 229 18.00 -1.23 -7.99
CA GLY A 229 19.24 -0.59 -7.54
C GLY A 229 19.06 0.55 -6.53
N VAL A 230 17.83 0.88 -6.11
CA VAL A 230 17.55 1.97 -5.17
C VAL A 230 17.20 1.37 -3.81
N PRO A 231 18.11 1.42 -2.82
CA PRO A 231 17.84 0.90 -1.49
C PRO A 231 16.55 1.47 -0.93
N TYR A 232 15.74 0.59 -0.32
CA TYR A 232 14.58 0.95 0.48
C TYR A 232 13.38 1.53 -0.27
N LYS A 233 13.39 1.49 -1.60
CA LYS A 233 12.27 1.90 -2.44
C LYS A 233 11.30 0.76 -2.64
N SER A 234 10.13 0.85 -2.03
CA SER A 234 9.00 -0.01 -2.38
C SER A 234 8.21 0.59 -3.54
N ILE A 235 7.83 -0.25 -4.49
CA ILE A 235 6.83 0.08 -5.48
C ILE A 235 5.46 -0.02 -4.79
N ASN A 236 4.65 1.03 -4.87
CA ASN A 236 3.40 1.10 -4.11
C ASN A 236 2.45 -0.03 -4.55
N SER A 237 1.70 -0.58 -3.59
CA SER A 237 0.58 -1.48 -3.84
C SER A 237 -0.62 -0.83 -4.55
N ASP A 238 -0.66 0.49 -4.70
CA ASP A 238 -1.63 1.19 -5.55
C ASP A 238 -1.14 1.23 -7.00
N TRP A 239 -1.64 0.27 -7.79
CA TRP A 239 -1.25 0.10 -9.19
C TRP A 239 -1.78 1.19 -10.10
N ASN A 240 -2.73 2.02 -9.63
CA ASN A 240 -3.43 2.99 -10.47
C ASN A 240 -2.50 3.92 -11.24
N ARG A 241 -1.43 4.40 -10.60
CA ARG A 241 -0.48 5.33 -11.24
C ARG A 241 0.30 4.62 -12.35
N TYR A 242 0.75 3.40 -12.11
CA TYR A 242 1.53 2.63 -13.06
C TYR A 242 0.69 2.16 -14.25
N ILE A 243 -0.53 1.70 -13.94
CA ILE A 243 -1.56 1.37 -14.93
C ILE A 243 -1.87 2.58 -15.81
N LEU A 244 -1.99 3.77 -15.22
CA LEU A 244 -2.23 5.01 -15.97
C LEU A 244 -1.06 5.30 -16.91
N SER A 245 0.18 5.32 -16.42
CA SER A 245 1.38 5.54 -17.23
C SER A 245 1.44 4.57 -18.43
N PHE A 246 1.24 3.27 -18.18
CA PHE A 246 1.18 2.26 -19.24
C PHE A 246 0.04 2.53 -20.23
N CYS A 247 -1.16 2.85 -19.75
CA CYS A 247 -2.31 3.09 -20.60
C CYS A 247 -2.16 4.34 -21.48
N MET A 248 -1.44 5.35 -20.98
CA MET A 248 -1.08 6.59 -21.69
C MET A 248 0.09 6.39 -22.67
N GLY A 249 0.70 5.20 -22.69
CA GLY A 249 1.79 4.87 -23.61
C GLY A 249 3.18 5.32 -23.15
N GLU A 250 3.34 5.68 -21.87
CA GLU A 250 4.66 5.98 -21.32
C GLU A 250 5.53 4.72 -21.35
N THR A 251 6.80 4.87 -21.69
CA THR A 251 7.80 3.82 -21.52
C THR A 251 8.09 3.60 -20.04
N PRO A 252 8.62 2.42 -19.65
CA PRO A 252 9.06 2.19 -18.27
C PRO A 252 10.04 3.25 -17.76
N GLU A 253 10.94 3.71 -18.63
CA GLU A 253 11.89 4.77 -18.33
C GLU A 253 11.22 6.13 -18.07
N GLU A 254 10.32 6.56 -18.95
CA GLU A 254 9.57 7.82 -18.78
C GLU A 254 8.72 7.78 -17.52
N ALA A 255 8.03 6.66 -17.25
CA ALA A 255 7.25 6.49 -16.03
C ALA A 255 8.13 6.51 -14.79
N ALA A 256 9.34 5.95 -14.85
CA ALA A 256 10.29 5.97 -13.75
C ALA A 256 10.84 7.38 -13.49
N GLU A 257 11.19 8.12 -14.54
CA GLU A 257 11.63 9.52 -14.47
C GLU A 257 10.52 10.43 -13.92
N ASN A 258 9.29 10.27 -14.40
CA ASN A 258 8.10 10.96 -13.90
C ASN A 258 7.78 10.64 -12.45
N CYS A 259 8.22 9.47 -11.95
CA CYS A 259 8.16 9.20 -10.53
C CYS A 259 9.14 10.10 -9.78
N SER A 260 10.33 10.45 -10.31
CA SER A 260 11.32 11.33 -9.65
C SER A 260 11.72 10.88 -8.24
N TRP A 261 11.50 9.60 -7.93
CA TRP A 261 11.66 9.07 -6.58
C TRP A 261 13.13 8.76 -6.25
N ASP A 262 13.97 8.45 -7.23
CA ASP A 262 15.33 7.95 -6.95
C ASP A 262 16.19 9.01 -6.24
N GLN A 263 16.17 10.25 -6.72
CA GLN A 263 16.90 11.34 -6.07
C GLN A 263 16.37 11.64 -4.65
N VAL A 264 15.04 11.61 -4.47
CA VAL A 264 14.40 11.86 -3.16
C VAL A 264 14.77 10.77 -2.15
N TYR A 265 14.76 9.50 -2.56
CA TYR A 265 15.14 8.38 -1.71
C TYR A 265 16.65 8.37 -1.41
N ILE A 266 17.50 8.68 -2.40
CA ILE A 266 18.95 8.84 -2.21
C ILE A 266 19.23 9.95 -1.20
N ASP A 267 18.61 11.12 -1.36
CA ASP A 267 18.80 12.26 -0.45
C ASP A 267 18.27 11.96 0.95
N SER A 268 17.13 11.28 1.05
CA SER A 268 16.57 10.86 2.34
C SER A 268 17.46 9.82 3.03
N SER A 269 17.97 8.82 2.29
CA SER A 269 18.90 7.82 2.81
C SER A 269 20.18 8.47 3.33
N LYS A 270 20.75 9.45 2.59
CA LYS A 270 21.91 10.23 3.05
C LYS A 270 21.61 11.03 4.31
N LEU A 271 20.42 11.62 4.42
CA LEU A 271 20.01 12.36 5.62
C LEU A 271 19.82 11.46 6.83
N VAL A 272 19.26 10.26 6.65
CA VAL A 272 19.10 9.24 7.70
C VAL A 272 20.46 8.73 8.14
N GLU A 273 21.33 8.37 7.19
CA GLU A 273 22.71 7.98 7.48
C GLU A 273 23.43 9.08 8.26
N LYS A 274 23.36 10.33 7.80
CA LYS A 274 23.93 11.48 8.52
C LYS A 274 23.36 11.63 9.93
N ALA A 275 22.06 11.48 10.11
CA ALA A 275 21.41 11.60 11.41
C ALA A 275 21.84 10.47 12.36
N ILE A 276 21.86 9.24 11.89
CA ILE A 276 22.29 8.06 12.68
C ILE A 276 23.77 8.20 13.03
N THR A 277 24.62 8.54 12.07
CA THR A 277 26.06 8.69 12.31
C THR A 277 26.39 9.85 13.24
N ALA A 278 25.62 10.94 13.20
CA ALA A 278 25.80 12.07 14.10
C ALA A 278 25.30 11.79 15.53
N GLN A 279 24.24 10.98 15.68
CA GLN A 279 23.53 10.81 16.96
C GLN A 279 23.79 9.45 17.64
N THR A 280 24.47 8.52 16.98
CA THR A 280 24.74 7.18 17.50
C THR A 280 26.22 6.82 17.35
N SER A 281 26.62 5.66 17.87
CA SER A 281 28.00 5.16 17.74
C SER A 281 28.35 4.57 16.36
N HIS A 282 27.40 4.52 15.43
CA HIS A 282 27.64 3.98 14.09
C HIS A 282 28.35 5.00 13.20
N THR A 283 29.41 4.60 12.51
CA THR A 283 30.20 5.48 11.62
C THR A 283 29.76 5.41 10.16
N HIS A 284 29.05 4.35 9.76
CA HIS A 284 28.48 4.16 8.43
C HIS A 284 27.17 3.37 8.56
N LEU A 285 26.16 3.73 7.78
CA LEU A 285 24.89 3.00 7.75
C LEU A 285 24.92 1.98 6.61
N PRO A 286 25.01 0.67 6.88
CA PRO A 286 24.95 -0.33 5.81
C PRO A 286 23.60 -0.30 5.09
N THR A 287 23.55 -0.82 3.86
CA THR A 287 22.30 -0.91 3.07
C THR A 287 21.24 -1.79 3.73
N PHE A 288 21.62 -2.71 4.60
CA PHE A 288 20.72 -3.52 5.41
C PHE A 288 21.30 -3.66 6.81
N PRO A 289 21.05 -2.71 7.70
CA PRO A 289 21.47 -2.77 9.09
C PRO A 289 20.93 -4.01 9.81
N ASN A 290 21.79 -4.63 10.60
CA ASN A 290 21.44 -5.72 11.52
C ASN A 290 20.90 -5.21 12.86
N PHE A 291 20.68 -3.91 12.99
CA PHE A 291 20.13 -3.27 14.17
C PHE A 291 18.80 -2.59 13.83
N ARG A 292 17.99 -2.34 14.86
CA ARG A 292 16.74 -1.58 14.72
C ARG A 292 16.95 -0.18 15.28
N ALA A 293 16.33 0.82 14.67
CA ALA A 293 16.42 2.19 15.15
C ALA A 293 15.04 2.87 15.18
N PHE A 294 14.85 3.75 16.14
CA PHE A 294 13.63 4.52 16.34
C PHE A 294 13.89 6.01 16.16
N HIS A 295 13.09 6.68 15.33
CA HIS A 295 13.10 8.14 15.19
C HIS A 295 12.02 8.80 16.05
N PHE A 296 12.46 9.47 17.10
CA PHE A 296 11.61 10.28 17.95
C PHE A 296 11.39 11.65 17.31
N LEU A 297 10.13 12.00 17.02
CA LEU A 297 9.73 13.31 16.48
C LEU A 297 8.67 13.98 17.37
N PRO A 298 8.97 14.28 18.65
CA PRO A 298 7.99 14.95 19.50
C PRO A 298 7.72 16.37 19.00
N ARG A 299 6.42 16.71 18.94
CA ARG A 299 5.92 18.00 18.47
C ARG A 299 4.79 18.48 19.38
N LEU A 300 4.75 19.78 19.61
CA LEU A 300 3.68 20.49 20.26
C LEU A 300 2.99 21.40 19.24
N MET A 301 1.71 21.16 18.96
CA MET A 301 0.91 22.05 18.12
C MET A 301 0.24 23.12 18.99
N LEU A 302 0.58 24.38 18.74
CA LEU A 302 -0.02 25.52 19.42
C LEU A 302 -1.40 25.84 18.83
N SER A 303 -2.34 26.26 19.67
CA SER A 303 -3.60 26.83 19.23
C SER A 303 -3.39 28.22 18.59
N GLN A 304 -4.38 28.71 17.86
CA GLN A 304 -4.26 29.93 17.05
C GLN A 304 -4.02 31.18 17.89
N ASP A 305 -4.57 31.23 19.11
CA ASP A 305 -4.42 32.29 20.10
C ASP A 305 -3.01 32.37 20.69
N ILE A 306 -2.31 31.24 20.80
CA ILE A 306 -0.95 31.16 21.34
C ILE A 306 0.12 30.85 20.29
N GLN A 307 -0.22 30.86 18.99
CA GLN A 307 0.69 30.48 17.91
C GLN A 307 1.99 31.29 17.87
N ASN A 308 1.93 32.55 18.32
CA ASN A 308 3.05 33.48 18.38
C ASN A 308 3.99 33.25 19.58
N THR A 309 3.74 32.21 20.39
CA THR A 309 4.65 31.83 21.47
C THR A 309 6.00 31.44 20.89
N ARG A 310 7.05 32.10 21.38
CA ARG A 310 8.43 31.89 20.93
C ARG A 310 8.93 30.55 21.46
N SER A 311 9.75 29.84 20.68
CA SER A 311 10.29 28.54 21.11
C SER A 311 11.07 28.58 22.42
N ASN A 312 11.72 29.71 22.74
CA ASN A 312 12.48 29.89 23.98
C ASN A 312 11.62 30.06 25.24
N ASP A 313 10.31 30.31 25.07
CA ASP A 313 9.32 30.31 26.15
C ASP A 313 8.82 28.89 26.47
N ILE A 314 9.02 27.95 25.56
CA ILE A 314 8.57 26.56 25.71
C ILE A 314 9.71 25.76 26.33
N ASN A 315 9.38 24.89 27.27
CA ASN A 315 10.29 23.86 27.75
C ASN A 315 9.77 22.49 27.31
N PHE A 316 10.72 21.61 27.00
CA PHE A 316 10.47 20.20 26.70
C PHE A 316 11.29 19.36 27.66
N ASN A 317 10.68 18.33 28.24
CA ASN A 317 11.36 17.29 28.97
C ASN A 317 10.88 15.93 28.48
N PHE A 318 11.77 14.95 28.51
CA PHE A 318 11.53 13.61 28.03
C PHE A 318 12.00 12.60 29.07
N GLU A 319 11.17 11.61 29.34
CA GLU A 319 11.53 10.43 30.10
C GLU A 319 11.26 9.19 29.27
N GLY A 320 12.22 8.28 29.23
CA GLY A 320 12.10 7.03 28.50
C GLY A 320 13.01 5.95 29.11
N PRO A 321 12.98 4.74 28.56
CA PRO A 321 13.92 3.68 28.89
C PRO A 321 15.39 4.10 28.75
N ASP A 322 16.28 3.44 29.48
CA ASP A 322 17.73 3.75 29.53
C ASP A 322 18.42 3.77 28.16
N TRP A 323 17.88 3.07 27.16
CA TRP A 323 18.43 3.00 25.80
C TRP A 323 17.95 4.13 24.87
N CYS A 324 16.94 4.91 25.27
CA CYS A 324 16.45 6.05 24.50
C CYS A 324 16.29 7.27 25.42
N GLY A 325 17.38 8.00 25.64
CA GLY A 325 17.35 9.32 26.27
C GLY A 325 17.11 10.43 25.24
N ALA A 326 16.53 11.55 25.67
CA ALA A 326 16.58 12.76 24.85
C ALA A 326 18.00 13.32 24.83
N PRO A 327 18.45 13.88 23.70
CA PRO A 327 19.77 14.47 23.60
C PRO A 327 19.90 15.71 24.49
N ASP A 328 21.04 15.82 25.19
CA ASP A 328 21.31 16.87 26.17
C ASP A 328 21.29 18.28 25.56
N ASP A 329 21.65 18.42 24.28
CA ASP A 329 21.84 19.69 23.58
C ASP A 329 20.69 20.05 22.62
N HIS A 330 19.51 19.44 22.81
CA HIS A 330 18.38 19.67 21.93
C HIS A 330 17.86 21.12 21.95
N LYS A 331 17.33 21.56 20.80
CA LYS A 331 16.74 22.88 20.61
C LYS A 331 15.27 22.76 20.25
N LEU A 332 14.46 23.73 20.68
CA LEU A 332 13.08 23.84 20.25
C LEU A 332 12.97 24.79 19.06
N LYS A 333 12.35 24.33 17.98
CA LYS A 333 12.20 25.10 16.75
C LYS A 333 10.77 25.03 16.22
N LYS A 334 10.32 26.15 15.66
CA LYS A 334 9.09 26.22 14.88
C LYS A 334 9.28 25.43 13.59
N LEU A 335 8.41 24.46 13.33
CA LEU A 335 8.56 23.56 12.19
C LEU A 335 7.89 24.14 10.95
N TRP A 336 8.56 24.09 9.81
CA TRP A 336 7.95 24.40 8.52
C TRP A 336 7.14 23.17 8.03
N ALA A 337 6.00 23.33 7.35
CA ALA A 337 5.36 24.58 6.88
C ALA A 337 4.44 25.28 7.89
N ASN A 338 4.15 24.65 9.04
CA ASN A 338 3.18 25.16 9.99
C ASN A 338 3.85 25.77 11.23
N PRO A 339 3.94 27.11 11.34
CA PRO A 339 4.56 27.79 12.49
C PRO A 339 3.80 27.57 13.80
N ARG A 340 2.65 26.89 13.80
CA ARG A 340 2.00 26.45 15.04
C ARG A 340 2.71 25.26 15.67
N ASN A 341 3.44 24.46 14.90
CA ASN A 341 4.17 23.31 15.41
C ASN A 341 5.53 23.73 15.96
N VAL A 342 5.79 23.34 17.20
CA VAL A 342 7.10 23.43 17.84
C VAL A 342 7.62 22.02 18.01
N GLY A 343 8.77 21.73 17.43
CA GLY A 343 9.41 20.43 17.52
C GLY A 343 10.77 20.51 18.19
N VAL A 344 11.25 19.35 18.59
CA VAL A 344 12.63 19.15 19.05
C VAL A 344 13.55 19.04 17.84
N GLN A 345 14.76 19.59 17.96
CA GLN A 345 15.84 19.48 16.98
C GLN A 345 17.12 19.07 17.72
N SER A 346 17.80 18.03 17.26
CA SER A 346 19.09 17.57 17.78
C SER A 346 20.13 17.48 16.67
N LEU A 347 21.31 18.04 16.90
CA LEU A 347 22.43 18.05 15.93
C LEU A 347 22.02 18.48 14.51
N GLY A 348 21.07 19.42 14.40
CA GLY A 348 20.57 19.92 13.11
C GLY A 348 19.41 19.13 12.51
N HIS A 349 19.07 17.95 13.03
CA HIS A 349 17.97 17.11 12.56
C HIS A 349 16.71 17.30 13.41
N ARG A 350 15.50 17.20 12.84
CA ARG A 350 14.29 17.22 13.67
C ARG A 350 14.21 15.92 14.45
N GLY A 351 13.90 16.04 15.73
CA GLY A 351 13.86 14.89 16.62
C GLY A 351 15.24 14.32 16.91
N TRP A 352 15.28 13.05 17.27
CA TRP A 352 16.51 12.29 17.46
C TRP A 352 16.28 10.80 17.21
N ILE A 353 17.36 10.06 16.97
CA ILE A 353 17.35 8.63 16.71
C ILE A 353 17.96 7.88 17.89
N SER A 354 17.37 6.74 18.24
CA SER A 354 17.93 5.81 19.22
C SER A 354 17.95 4.39 18.66
N ILE A 355 19.00 3.63 18.99
CA ILE A 355 19.08 2.20 18.64
C ILE A 355 18.21 1.42 19.61
N ILE A 356 17.36 0.55 19.06
CA ILE A 356 16.41 -0.25 19.82
C ILE A 356 17.07 -1.59 20.16
N PRO A 357 17.20 -1.97 21.44
CA PRO A 357 17.70 -3.29 21.81
C PRO A 357 16.81 -4.40 21.21
N GLU A 358 17.40 -5.51 20.77
CA GLU A 358 16.70 -6.58 20.04
C GLU A 358 15.48 -7.16 20.79
N ALA A 359 15.57 -7.26 22.11
CA ALA A 359 14.48 -7.78 22.94
C ALA A 359 13.27 -6.83 23.07
N VAL A 360 13.39 -5.56 22.71
CA VAL A 360 12.33 -4.56 22.89
C VAL A 360 11.34 -4.64 21.74
N THR A 361 10.11 -5.07 22.03
CA THR A 361 8.97 -5.03 21.08
C THR A 361 7.91 -4.01 21.51
N GLU A 362 7.98 -3.50 22.74
CA GLU A 362 7.09 -2.48 23.26
C GLU A 362 7.84 -1.63 24.28
N PHE A 363 7.57 -0.32 24.29
CA PHE A 363 8.11 0.59 25.29
C PHE A 363 7.23 1.82 25.50
N THR A 364 7.39 2.49 26.64
CA THR A 364 6.65 3.71 26.99
C THR A 364 7.60 4.86 27.22
N VAL A 365 7.23 6.04 26.74
CA VAL A 365 7.94 7.31 26.98
C VAL A 365 6.96 8.37 27.46
N ILE A 366 7.50 9.40 28.11
CA ILE A 366 6.73 10.54 28.60
C ILE A 366 7.31 11.83 28.02
N TYR A 367 6.48 12.55 27.26
CA TYR A 367 6.80 13.90 26.78
C TYR A 367 6.15 14.93 27.69
N ARG A 368 6.92 15.89 28.20
CA ARG A 368 6.40 17.00 28.99
C ARG A 368 6.68 18.33 28.32
N TRP A 369 5.63 19.13 28.17
CA TRP A 369 5.69 20.48 27.62
C TRP A 369 5.20 21.48 28.64
N SER A 370 5.91 22.59 28.80
CA SER A 370 5.47 23.70 29.63
C SER A 370 5.83 25.04 29.00
N SER A 371 5.19 26.12 29.45
CA SER A 371 5.52 27.50 29.08
C SER A 371 6.06 28.24 30.29
N LYS A 372 7.22 28.90 30.14
CA LYS A 372 7.83 29.75 31.18
C LYS A 372 6.90 30.89 31.57
N SER A 373 6.24 31.50 30.58
CA SER A 373 5.24 32.55 30.77
C SER A 373 3.82 32.03 31.07
N ARG A 374 3.64 30.71 31.25
CA ARG A 374 2.35 30.06 31.52
C ARG A 374 1.27 30.35 30.46
N ARG A 375 1.68 30.53 29.19
CA ARG A 375 0.75 30.75 28.07
C ARG A 375 -0.16 29.56 27.78
N PHE A 376 0.28 28.36 28.14
CA PHE A 376 -0.52 27.16 28.11
C PHE A 376 -0.21 26.28 29.33
N ARG A 377 -1.16 25.40 29.65
CA ARG A 377 -1.05 24.45 30.78
C ARG A 377 0.06 23.45 30.53
N ASN A 378 0.62 22.89 31.59
CA ASN A 378 1.61 21.82 31.44
C ASN A 378 0.94 20.62 30.75
N VAL A 379 1.57 20.13 29.68
CA VAL A 379 1.09 18.97 28.92
C VAL A 379 2.01 17.80 29.18
N GLU A 380 1.46 16.72 29.69
CA GLU A 380 2.16 15.44 29.88
C GLU A 380 1.53 14.40 28.95
N HIS A 381 2.36 13.78 28.12
CA HIS A 381 1.92 12.80 27.13
C HIS A 381 2.67 11.48 27.33
N HIS A 382 1.96 10.48 27.83
CA HIS A 382 2.43 9.11 27.97
C HIS A 382 2.16 8.35 26.68
N MET A 383 3.22 8.03 25.95
CA MET A 383 3.13 7.36 24.67
C MET A 383 3.70 5.95 24.79
N THR A 384 2.90 4.95 24.45
CA THR A 384 3.33 3.55 24.38
C THR A 384 3.45 3.12 22.93
N TYR A 385 4.64 2.73 22.50
CA TYR A 385 4.92 2.24 21.17
C TYR A 385 5.01 0.71 21.19
N VAL A 386 4.25 0.06 20.31
CA VAL A 386 4.36 -1.36 19.99
C VAL A 386 5.02 -1.47 18.63
N LEU A 387 6.14 -2.18 18.56
CA LEU A 387 6.95 -2.35 17.37
C LEU A 387 6.63 -3.69 16.72
N GLN A 388 6.21 -3.66 15.47
CA GLN A 388 5.95 -4.84 14.66
C GLN A 388 6.97 -4.95 13.52
N PRO A 389 7.53 -6.14 13.29
CA PRO A 389 8.30 -6.37 12.08
C PRO A 389 7.38 -6.27 10.85
N ASP A 390 7.91 -5.82 9.72
CA ASP A 390 7.19 -5.93 8.45
C ASP A 390 7.22 -7.39 7.98
N THR A 391 6.03 -8.00 7.86
CA THR A 391 5.88 -9.38 7.40
C THR A 391 6.14 -9.54 5.90
N ASN A 392 6.11 -8.44 5.13
CA ASN A 392 6.36 -8.46 3.69
C ASN A 392 7.85 -8.26 3.36
N THR A 393 8.58 -7.51 4.21
CA THR A 393 9.97 -7.11 3.95
C THR A 393 10.80 -7.22 5.23
N VAL A 394 11.46 -8.37 5.42
CA VAL A 394 12.28 -8.67 6.63
C VAL A 394 13.46 -7.69 6.78
N GLU A 395 13.87 -7.05 5.70
CA GLU A 395 14.95 -6.05 5.66
C GLU A 395 14.54 -4.70 6.27
N ASN A 396 13.28 -4.48 6.64
CA ASN A 396 12.84 -3.26 7.29
C ASN A 396 13.30 -3.19 8.76
N TRP A 397 14.06 -2.14 9.09
CA TRP A 397 14.78 -2.01 10.36
C TRP A 397 14.50 -0.68 11.08
N PHE A 398 13.99 0.32 10.37
CA PHE A 398 13.76 1.66 10.88
C PHE A 398 12.29 1.85 11.30
N TYR A 399 12.09 2.43 12.48
CA TYR A 399 10.77 2.73 13.03
C TYR A 399 10.66 4.24 13.21
N GLY A 400 9.54 4.82 12.85
CA GLY A 400 9.30 6.22 13.11
C GLY A 400 7.83 6.58 13.04
N VAL A 401 7.48 7.65 13.73
CA VAL A 401 6.10 8.12 13.85
C VAL A 401 5.53 8.72 12.56
N ASN A 402 6.38 9.12 11.60
CA ASN A 402 5.99 9.70 10.31
C ASN A 402 6.41 8.84 9.10
N ILE A 403 6.82 7.59 9.32
CA ILE A 403 7.35 6.72 8.26
C ILE A 403 6.20 5.89 7.71
N GLY A 404 5.99 5.94 6.39
CA GLY A 404 4.91 5.20 5.72
C GLY A 404 3.54 5.86 5.78
N ASN A 405 3.45 7.20 5.83
CA ASN A 405 2.18 7.90 5.64
C ASN A 405 1.88 8.01 4.13
N ASP A 406 1.64 6.84 3.56
CA ASP A 406 1.18 6.64 2.20
C ASP A 406 -0.27 7.14 2.12
N LYS A 407 -0.47 8.43 1.84
CA LYS A 407 -1.73 9.00 1.34
C LYS A 407 -1.55 10.39 0.72
N LYS A 408 -1.34 10.36 -0.61
CA LYS A 408 -1.56 11.45 -1.58
C LYS A 408 -0.54 12.59 -1.52
N HIS A 409 0.36 12.56 -2.50
CA HIS A 409 1.23 13.63 -2.99
C HIS A 409 0.55 14.99 -3.34
N ASN A 410 -0.69 15.24 -2.92
CA ASN A 410 -1.38 16.53 -3.07
C ASN A 410 -1.76 17.21 -1.75
N ASN A 411 -1.49 16.61 -0.60
CA ASN A 411 -1.64 17.33 0.66
C ASN A 411 -0.40 18.20 0.89
N ARG A 412 -0.48 19.47 0.44
CA ARG A 412 0.38 20.58 0.93
C ARG A 412 0.26 20.82 2.45
N PHE A 413 -0.52 19.99 3.12
CA PHE A 413 -0.59 19.86 4.55
C PHE A 413 0.08 18.54 4.86
N PHE A 414 1.27 18.56 5.45
CA PHE A 414 1.73 17.46 6.29
C PHE A 414 0.50 16.88 6.98
N ASP A 415 0.14 15.63 6.68
CA ASP A 415 -0.98 14.96 7.31
C ASP A 415 -0.82 15.22 8.79
N SER A 416 -1.72 16.06 9.29
CA SER A 416 -1.63 16.63 10.62
C SER A 416 -1.84 15.45 11.54
N GLU A 417 -0.72 14.83 11.95
CA GLU A 417 -0.67 13.78 12.95
C GLU A 417 -1.48 14.28 14.15
N HIS A 418 -2.74 13.85 14.17
CA HIS A 418 -3.71 13.81 15.24
C HIS A 418 -3.42 14.73 16.42
N SER A 419 -3.30 16.03 16.15
CA SER A 419 -3.25 17.01 17.23
C SER A 419 -4.68 17.18 17.75
N PHE A 420 -4.84 17.23 19.07
CA PHE A 420 -6.11 17.57 19.74
C PHE A 420 -6.73 18.90 19.30
N THR A 421 -6.07 19.66 18.42
CA THR A 421 -6.49 20.98 17.97
C THR A 421 -7.15 20.96 16.59
N SER A 422 -7.30 19.80 15.95
CA SER A 422 -7.97 19.65 14.65
C SER A 422 -9.30 18.89 14.80
N LEU A 423 -10.41 19.57 14.47
CA LEU A 423 -11.72 18.93 14.36
C LEU A 423 -11.67 17.77 13.37
N LEU A 424 -10.88 17.90 12.29
CA LEU A 424 -10.70 16.88 11.27
C LEU A 424 -10.17 15.54 11.81
N SER A 425 -9.31 15.60 12.84
CA SER A 425 -8.72 14.42 13.47
C SER A 425 -9.68 13.74 14.45
N LEU A 426 -10.62 14.49 15.01
CA LEU A 426 -11.68 13.98 15.88
C LEU A 426 -12.85 13.46 15.04
N THR A 427 -13.24 14.17 13.97
CA THR A 427 -14.40 13.86 13.12
C THR A 427 -14.06 13.06 11.87
N HIS A 428 -12.80 12.69 11.67
CA HIS A 428 -12.33 11.99 10.48
C HIS A 428 -12.66 12.71 9.15
N GLY A 429 -12.70 14.05 9.18
CA GLY A 429 -13.08 14.86 8.02
C GLY A 429 -14.57 14.84 7.70
N GLN A 430 -15.42 14.27 8.55
CA GLN A 430 -16.86 14.32 8.44
C GLN A 430 -17.42 15.61 9.06
N SER A 431 -18.49 16.14 8.46
CA SER A 431 -19.30 17.21 9.06
C SER A 431 -20.25 16.58 10.07
N LEU A 432 -19.94 16.74 11.35
CA LEU A 432 -20.72 16.22 12.48
C LEU A 432 -21.27 17.39 13.30
N SER A 433 -22.44 17.20 13.90
CA SER A 433 -23.03 18.12 14.88
C SER A 433 -22.20 18.17 16.17
N LYS A 434 -22.47 19.18 17.01
CA LYS A 434 -21.70 19.41 18.24
C LYS A 434 -21.90 18.25 19.23
N GLU A 435 -23.08 17.68 19.27
CA GLU A 435 -23.48 16.54 20.09
C GLU A 435 -22.78 15.26 19.61
N GLU A 436 -22.76 15.01 18.29
CA GLU A 436 -22.06 13.85 17.71
C GLU A 436 -20.55 13.88 17.97
N ILE A 437 -19.93 15.06 17.91
CA ILE A 437 -18.49 15.24 18.21
C ILE A 437 -18.15 14.83 19.65
N LEU A 438 -19.07 15.05 20.60
CA LEU A 438 -18.87 14.72 22.02
C LEU A 438 -18.96 13.22 22.29
N GLU A 439 -19.66 12.47 21.43
CA GLU A 439 -19.86 11.02 21.54
C GLU A 439 -18.82 10.19 20.77
N LEU A 440 -17.92 10.83 20.01
CA LEU A 440 -16.91 10.13 19.23
C LEU A 440 -15.93 9.35 20.11
N ASP A 441 -15.76 8.09 19.74
CA ASP A 441 -14.83 7.18 20.41
C ASP A 441 -13.38 7.60 20.13
N ARG A 442 -12.77 8.28 21.10
CA ARG A 442 -11.39 8.82 21.02
C ARG A 442 -10.34 7.71 20.78
N VAL A 443 -10.75 6.45 20.96
CA VAL A 443 -9.97 5.22 20.83
C VAL A 443 -9.43 4.97 19.41
N LYS A 444 -10.07 5.47 18.35
CA LYS A 444 -9.60 5.23 16.95
C LYS A 444 -8.37 6.04 16.53
N ALA A 445 -7.96 7.05 17.29
CA ALA A 445 -6.71 7.78 17.07
C ALA A 445 -5.52 7.24 17.90
N GLY A 446 -5.69 6.08 18.57
CA GLY A 446 -4.69 5.49 19.47
C GLY A 446 -4.66 6.13 20.88
N ILE A 447 -5.39 7.22 21.08
CA ILE A 447 -5.49 7.94 22.35
C ILE A 447 -6.48 7.22 23.26
N ARG A 448 -5.97 6.63 24.34
CA ARG A 448 -6.75 5.83 25.29
C ARG A 448 -7.25 6.65 26.48
N TYR A 449 -6.63 7.80 26.75
CA TYR A 449 -6.97 8.64 27.89
C TYR A 449 -6.65 10.11 27.63
N LEU A 450 -7.55 11.00 28.04
CA LEU A 450 -7.34 12.44 28.08
C LEU A 450 -7.94 13.01 29.37
N GLU A 451 -7.13 13.71 30.14
CA GLU A 451 -7.54 14.47 31.32
C GLU A 451 -7.10 15.93 31.16
N ILE A 452 -8.03 16.85 31.40
CA ILE A 452 -7.77 18.29 31.35
C ILE A 452 -8.24 18.88 32.67
N THR A 453 -7.30 19.35 33.48
CA THR A 453 -7.58 20.07 34.73
C THR A 453 -7.22 21.55 34.58
N GLY A 454 -7.47 22.35 35.61
CA GLY A 454 -7.04 23.75 35.64
C GLY A 454 -5.52 23.91 35.52
N GLU A 455 -4.74 22.91 35.96
CA GLU A 455 -3.28 22.99 36.08
C GLU A 455 -2.54 22.20 35.01
N LYS A 456 -3.10 21.09 34.51
CA LYS A 456 -2.41 20.17 33.60
C LYS A 456 -3.32 19.56 32.54
N VAL A 457 -2.69 19.08 31.47
CA VAL A 457 -3.27 18.20 30.46
C VAL A 457 -2.48 16.90 30.48
N LEU A 458 -3.15 15.77 30.68
CA LEU A 458 -2.55 14.43 30.63
C LEU A 458 -3.16 13.65 29.47
N ILE A 459 -2.30 13.12 28.60
CA ILE A 459 -2.65 12.31 27.44
C ILE A 459 -1.99 10.94 27.62
N LYS A 460 -2.75 9.86 27.40
CA LYS A 460 -2.17 8.51 27.24
C LYS A 460 -2.54 7.95 25.89
N GLU A 461 -1.54 7.57 25.12
CA GLU A 461 -1.66 7.11 23.75
C GLU A 461 -0.88 5.80 23.57
N ARG A 462 -1.40 4.91 22.73
CA ARG A 462 -0.71 3.70 22.29
C ARG A 462 -0.71 3.62 20.78
N ARG A 463 0.47 3.46 20.18
CA ARG A 463 0.65 3.29 18.74
C ARG A 463 1.31 1.97 18.43
N THR A 464 0.86 1.34 17.36
CA THR A 464 1.56 0.23 16.73
C THR A 464 2.29 0.76 15.51
N LEU A 465 3.59 0.51 15.41
CA LEU A 465 4.45 0.94 14.32
C LEU A 465 5.05 -0.28 13.65
N THR A 466 4.90 -0.36 12.33
CA THR A 466 5.56 -1.39 11.52
C THR A 466 6.91 -0.85 11.05
N ALA A 467 7.95 -1.68 11.07
CA ALA A 467 9.25 -1.30 10.52
C ALA A 467 9.10 -0.89 9.05
N SER A 468 9.76 0.19 8.64
CA SER A 468 9.76 0.63 7.25
C SER A 468 11.04 1.37 6.93
N ASN A 469 11.66 1.00 5.81
CA ASN A 469 12.79 1.75 5.27
C ASN A 469 12.34 2.80 4.25
N GLN A 470 11.04 2.98 4.01
CA GLN A 470 10.53 4.01 3.10
C GLN A 470 10.80 5.40 3.69
N PHE A 471 11.86 6.04 3.24
CA PHE A 471 12.23 7.37 3.69
C PHE A 471 11.49 8.45 2.89
N GLU A 472 10.16 8.57 3.07
CA GLU A 472 9.37 9.63 2.44
C GLU A 472 9.68 11.04 3.01
N SER A 473 10.52 11.11 4.04
CA SER A 473 10.56 12.20 5.00
C SER A 473 11.81 13.07 4.90
N VAL A 474 12.20 13.52 3.70
CA VAL A 474 13.18 14.62 3.54
C VAL A 474 12.84 15.78 4.51
N GLY A 475 11.55 16.09 4.66
CA GLY A 475 11.05 17.12 5.60
C GLY A 475 11.07 16.74 7.09
N ALA A 476 11.26 15.48 7.47
CA ALA A 476 11.48 15.10 8.87
C ALA A 476 12.94 15.29 9.29
N PHE A 477 13.88 15.34 8.35
CA PHE A 477 15.30 15.54 8.63
C PHE A 477 15.82 16.95 8.30
N ASN A 478 15.10 17.72 7.48
CA ASN A 478 15.35 19.14 7.16
C ASN A 478 14.56 20.10 8.06
#